data_AF-A0A4Q9JTE9-F1
#
_entry.id   AF-A0A4Q9JTE9-F1
#
_cell.length_a   1.000
_cell.length_b   1.000
_cell.length_c   1.000
_cell.angle_alpha   90.00
_cell.angle_beta   90.00
_cell.angle_gamma   90.00
#
_symmetry.space_group_name_H-M   'P 1'
#
loop_
_entity.id
_entity.type
_entity.pdbx_description
1 polymer ?
#
loop_
_entity_poly.entity_id
_entity_poly.type
_entity_poly.pdbx_seq_one_letter_code
_entity_poly.pdbx_strand_id
1 'polypeptide(L)'
;MAFIDDKKDPNFIFQLERNIKAYMLWLIIVLTIIVICLAIAISFLTPFKEVKPYLVFFSDPETNFVKIEQAGMDMRADENLLKSILAGYVKKRETINRIDDSERYEEIRLQSGKNVWDTFSNLVRAPNSIYTT
;
A
#
# COMPACT_ATOMS: atom_id res chain seq x y z
N MET A 1 -74.26 39.99 -9.79
CA MET A 1 -73.37 38.88 -10.18
C MET A 1 -73.24 37.96 -8.98
N ALA A 2 -73.92 36.82 -8.98
CA ALA A 2 -73.82 35.87 -7.88
C ALA A 2 -72.47 35.15 -7.98
N PHE A 3 -71.64 35.28 -6.95
CA PHE A 3 -70.42 34.48 -6.83
C PHE A 3 -70.86 33.04 -6.59
N ILE A 4 -70.59 32.17 -7.56
CA ILE A 4 -70.77 30.73 -7.41
C ILE A 4 -69.68 30.30 -6.43
N ASP A 5 -70.07 30.13 -5.17
CA ASP A 5 -69.25 29.53 -4.13
C ASP A 5 -69.08 28.05 -4.49
N ASP A 6 -68.00 27.75 -5.20
CA ASP A 6 -67.60 26.40 -5.59
C ASP A 6 -67.16 25.64 -4.34
N LYS A 7 -68.16 25.16 -3.59
CA LYS A 7 -67.97 24.31 -2.41
C LYS A 7 -67.35 23.00 -2.89
N LYS A 8 -66.02 22.98 -2.98
CA LYS A 8 -65.24 21.77 -3.28
C LYS A 8 -65.68 20.66 -2.32
N ASP A 9 -66.18 19.58 -2.91
CA ASP A 9 -66.68 18.43 -2.16
C ASP A 9 -65.62 17.97 -1.14
N PRO A 10 -65.96 17.89 0.15
CA PRO A 10 -65.03 17.43 1.19
C PRO A 10 -64.43 16.05 0.87
N ASN A 11 -65.19 15.23 0.16
CA ASN A 11 -64.78 13.91 -0.30
C ASN A 11 -63.67 13.99 -1.37
N PHE A 12 -63.71 15.01 -2.25
CA PHE A 12 -62.67 15.25 -3.25
C PHE A 12 -61.36 15.71 -2.60
N ILE A 13 -61.44 16.62 -1.62
CA ILE A 13 -60.28 17.09 -0.84
C ILE A 13 -59.64 15.93 -0.08
N PHE A 14 -60.45 15.08 0.56
CA PHE A 14 -59.99 13.92 1.31
C PHE A 14 -59.33 12.86 0.42
N GLN A 15 -59.90 12.59 -0.76
CA GLN A 15 -59.29 11.66 -1.72
C GLN A 15 -57.97 12.18 -2.29
N LEU A 16 -57.88 13.48 -2.57
CA LEU A 16 -56.66 14.13 -3.03
C LEU A 16 -55.55 14.02 -1.97
N GLU A 17 -55.86 14.33 -0.71
CA GLU A 17 -54.91 14.23 0.40
C GLU A 17 -54.44 12.79 0.61
N ARG A 18 -55.35 11.80 0.52
CA ARG A 18 -55.02 10.38 0.63
C ARG A 18 -54.07 9.93 -0.49
N ASN A 19 -54.35 10.35 -1.73
CA ASN A 19 -53.52 9.98 -2.88
C ASN A 19 -52.13 10.61 -2.80
N ILE A 20 -52.03 11.89 -2.40
CA ILE A 20 -50.74 12.58 -2.20
C ILE A 20 -49.90 11.88 -1.12
N LYS A 21 -50.52 11.53 0.02
CA LYS A 21 -49.84 10.79 1.09
C LYS A 21 -49.35 9.42 0.61
N ALA A 22 -50.13 8.73 -0.21
CA ALA A 22 -49.72 7.45 -0.78
C ALA A 22 -48.52 7.60 -1.73
N TYR A 23 -48.50 8.61 -2.60
CA TYR A 23 -47.36 8.90 -3.47
C TYR A 23 -46.10 9.28 -2.68
N MET A 24 -46.24 10.12 -1.64
CA MET A 24 -45.12 10.48 -0.76
C MET A 24 -44.53 9.24 -0.07
N LEU A 25 -45.37 8.32 0.41
CA LEU A 25 -44.93 7.09 1.05
C LEU A 25 -44.17 6.18 0.08
N TRP A 26 -44.67 6.01 -1.15
CA TRP A 26 -43.97 5.26 -2.19
C TRP A 26 -42.60 5.88 -2.53
N LEU A 27 -42.53 7.21 -2.62
CA LEU A 27 -41.28 7.92 -2.88
C LEU A 27 -40.27 7.70 -1.75
N ILE A 28 -40.70 7.76 -0.49
CA ILE A 28 -39.85 7.48 0.68
C ILE A 28 -39.33 6.04 0.65
N ILE A 29 -40.17 5.06 0.30
CA ILE A 29 -39.75 3.65 0.19
C ILE A 29 -38.66 3.51 -0.88
N VAL A 30 -38.87 4.07 -2.07
CA VAL A 30 -37.90 4.01 -3.17
C VAL A 30 -36.58 4.68 -2.78
N LEU A 31 -36.63 5.86 -2.15
CA LEU A 31 -35.44 6.57 -1.69
C LEU A 31 -34.67 5.76 -0.63
N THR A 32 -35.39 5.12 0.29
CA THR A 32 -34.80 4.26 1.33
C THR A 32 -34.06 3.08 0.70
N ILE A 33 -34.64 2.44 -0.32
CA ILE A 33 -33.99 1.34 -1.05
C ILE A 33 -32.70 1.85 -1.72
N ILE A 34 -32.73 3.01 -2.36
CA ILE A 34 -31.56 3.61 -3.01
C ILE A 34 -30.44 3.86 -1.99
N VAL A 35 -30.75 4.41 -0.81
CA VAL A 35 -29.78 4.66 0.26
C VAL A 35 -29.15 3.36 0.75
N ILE A 36 -29.94 2.29 0.94
CA ILE A 36 -29.44 0.97 1.34
C ILE A 36 -28.51 0.39 0.27
N CYS A 37 -28.90 0.45 -1.00
CA CYS A 37 -28.05 0.02 -2.12
C CYS A 37 -26.72 0.79 -2.16
N LEU A 38 -26.75 2.10 -1.91
CA LEU A 38 -25.56 2.94 -1.87
C LEU A 38 -24.64 2.56 -0.69
N ALA A 39 -25.20 2.31 0.49
CA ALA A 39 -24.46 1.87 1.66
C ALA A 39 -23.76 0.52 1.42
N ILE A 40 -24.45 -0.42 0.78
CA ILE A 40 -23.90 -1.72 0.37
C ILE A 40 -22.76 -1.51 -0.64
N ALA A 41 -22.98 -0.69 -1.68
CA ALA A 41 -21.96 -0.40 -2.68
C ALA A 41 -20.70 0.23 -2.08
N ILE A 42 -20.86 1.18 -1.15
CA ILE A 42 -19.75 1.78 -0.41
C ILE A 42 -19.03 0.70 0.42
N SER A 43 -19.75 -0.17 1.12
CA SER A 43 -19.16 -1.26 1.90
C SER A 43 -18.31 -2.20 1.04
N PHE A 44 -18.73 -2.47 -0.20
CA PHE A 44 -17.95 -3.26 -1.16
C PHE A 44 -16.78 -2.48 -1.78
N LEU A 45 -16.86 -1.15 -1.84
CA LEU A 45 -15.76 -0.29 -2.31
C LEU A 45 -14.68 -0.07 -1.24
N THR A 46 -15.01 -0.32 0.03
CA THR A 46 -14.14 -0.08 1.19
C THR A 46 -13.21 -1.23 1.65
N PRO A 47 -12.84 -2.27 0.87
CA PRO A 47 -11.53 -2.84 1.10
C PRO A 47 -10.53 -1.83 0.52
N PHE A 48 -10.15 -0.84 1.34
CA PHE A 48 -9.08 0.10 1.04
C PHE A 48 -7.91 -0.69 0.48
N LYS A 49 -7.55 -0.36 -0.76
CA LYS A 49 -6.38 -0.84 -1.50
C LYS A 49 -5.25 -1.07 -0.51
N GLU A 50 -4.96 -2.34 -0.21
CA GLU A 50 -3.97 -2.72 0.78
C GLU A 50 -2.67 -1.99 0.45
N VAL A 51 -2.20 -1.13 1.36
CA VAL A 51 -0.91 -0.46 1.21
C VAL A 51 0.14 -1.50 1.55
N LYS A 52 0.43 -2.38 0.59
CA LYS A 52 1.45 -3.41 0.76
C LYS A 52 2.83 -2.73 0.73
N PRO A 53 3.67 -2.92 1.76
CA PRO A 53 5.06 -2.48 1.68
C PRO A 53 5.77 -3.30 0.60
N TYR A 54 6.40 -2.62 -0.35
CA TYR A 54 7.17 -3.23 -1.43
C TYR A 54 8.65 -2.92 -1.24
N LEU A 55 9.50 -3.94 -1.35
CA LEU A 55 10.95 -3.76 -1.41
C LEU A 55 11.36 -3.55 -2.86
N VAL A 56 11.98 -2.41 -3.15
CA VAL A 56 12.46 -2.06 -4.49
C VAL A 56 13.96 -2.28 -4.56
N PHE A 57 14.41 -3.17 -5.45
CA PHE A 57 15.83 -3.38 -5.73
C PHE A 57 16.24 -2.59 -6.96
N PHE A 58 17.35 -1.86 -6.87
CA PHE A 58 17.99 -1.19 -7.99
C PHE A 58 19.31 -1.90 -8.29
N SER A 59 19.40 -2.56 -9.45
CA SER A 59 20.60 -3.33 -9.84
C SER A 59 21.74 -2.44 -10.37
N ASP A 60 21.42 -1.31 -11.00
CA ASP A 60 22.40 -0.32 -11.50
C ASP A 60 21.72 1.03 -11.80
N PRO A 61 22.46 2.16 -11.88
CA PRO A 61 21.92 3.46 -12.32
C PRO A 61 21.32 3.44 -13.72
N GLU A 62 21.74 2.49 -14.57
CA GLU A 62 21.30 2.37 -15.96
C GLU A 62 20.24 1.27 -16.18
N THR A 63 20.04 0.33 -15.23
CA THR A 63 19.09 -0.78 -15.40
C THR A 63 18.01 -0.79 -14.31
N ASN A 64 16.80 -0.36 -14.70
CA ASN A 64 15.62 -0.28 -13.84
C ASN A 64 14.85 -1.61 -13.79
N PHE A 65 15.47 -2.67 -13.27
CA PHE A 65 14.73 -3.91 -12.98
C PHE A 65 14.08 -3.82 -11.60
N VAL A 66 12.85 -3.31 -11.56
CA VAL A 66 12.04 -3.24 -10.33
C VAL A 66 11.36 -4.60 -10.10
N LYS A 67 11.86 -5.38 -9.14
CA LYS A 67 11.19 -6.61 -8.70
C LYS A 67 10.30 -6.30 -7.50
N ILE A 68 9.02 -6.68 -7.59
CA ILE A 68 7.98 -6.35 -6.61
C ILE A 68 7.70 -7.60 -5.78
N GLU A 69 8.25 -7.66 -4.58
CA GLU A 69 8.00 -8.77 -3.63
C GLU A 69 7.18 -8.25 -2.44
N GLN A 70 6.13 -8.99 -2.06
CA GLN A 70 5.24 -8.61 -0.95
C GLN A 70 5.94 -8.83 0.39
N ALA A 71 6.17 -7.76 1.15
CA ALA A 71 6.70 -7.86 2.50
C ALA A 71 5.67 -8.56 3.41
N GLY A 72 5.96 -9.80 3.81
CA GLY A 72 5.11 -10.58 4.71
C GLY A 72 5.27 -12.09 4.57
N MET A 73 5.74 -12.59 3.42
CA MET A 73 6.19 -13.97 3.31
C MET A 73 7.60 -14.09 3.87
N ASP A 74 7.88 -15.20 4.57
CA ASP A 74 9.19 -15.56 5.11
C ASP A 74 10.28 -15.14 4.11
N MET A 75 11.09 -14.12 4.44
CA MET A 75 12.06 -13.53 3.50
C MET A 75 13.09 -14.58 3.01
N ARG A 76 13.17 -15.72 3.69
CA ARG A 76 13.99 -16.88 3.32
C ARG A 76 13.35 -17.73 2.22
N ALA A 77 12.05 -17.61 1.98
CA ALA A 77 11.30 -18.38 0.99
C ALA A 77 11.45 -17.82 -0.43
N ASP A 78 11.79 -16.53 -0.58
CA ASP A 78 12.09 -15.95 -1.89
C ASP A 78 13.60 -16.00 -2.18
N GLU A 79 13.98 -16.99 -2.99
CA GLU A 79 15.33 -17.21 -3.45
C GLU A 79 15.92 -15.98 -4.18
N ASN A 80 15.10 -15.20 -4.88
CA ASN A 80 15.59 -14.06 -5.65
C ASN A 80 15.91 -12.86 -4.76
N LEU A 81 15.06 -12.60 -3.77
CA LEU A 81 15.31 -11.63 -2.72
C LEU A 81 16.61 -11.98 -2.00
N LEU A 82 16.78 -13.23 -1.57
CA LEU A 82 18.00 -13.69 -0.92
C LEU A 82 19.23 -13.51 -1.79
N LYS A 83 19.16 -13.89 -3.08
CA LYS A 83 20.24 -13.68 -4.05
C LYS A 83 20.60 -12.20 -4.20
N SER A 84 19.61 -11.30 -4.24
CA SER A 84 19.86 -9.86 -4.38
C SER A 84 20.57 -9.27 -3.15
N ILE A 85 20.14 -9.65 -1.94
CA ILE A 85 20.75 -9.20 -0.68
C ILE A 85 22.19 -9.71 -0.59
N LEU A 86 22.41 -10.99 -0.92
CA LEU A 86 23.75 -11.60 -0.94
C LEU A 86 24.66 -10.94 -1.98
N ALA A 87 24.16 -10.68 -3.18
CA ALA A 87 24.93 -10.00 -4.23
C ALA A 87 25.33 -8.59 -3.79
N GLY A 88 24.43 -7.84 -3.15
CA GLY A 88 24.72 -6.53 -2.58
C GLY A 88 25.81 -6.58 -1.50
N TYR A 89 25.71 -7.55 -0.58
CA TYR A 89 26.71 -7.76 0.46
C TYR A 89 28.10 -8.09 -0.13
N VAL A 90 28.16 -9.03 -1.09
CA VAL A 90 29.43 -9.40 -1.75
C VAL A 90 30.00 -8.21 -2.52
N LYS A 91 29.19 -7.48 -3.29
CA LYS A 91 29.64 -6.28 -4.00
C LYS A 91 30.28 -5.29 -3.04
N LYS A 92 29.64 -5.01 -1.90
CA LYS A 92 30.18 -4.06 -0.90
C LYS A 92 31.48 -4.57 -0.28
N ARG A 93 31.55 -5.86 0.06
CA ARG A 93 32.71 -6.48 0.70
C ARG A 93 33.94 -6.54 -0.18
N GLU A 94 33.75 -6.85 -1.47
CA GLU A 94 34.85 -7.05 -2.41
C GLU A 94 35.23 -5.76 -3.16
N THR A 95 34.41 -4.70 -3.09
CA THR A 95 34.77 -3.40 -3.69
C THR A 95 35.94 -2.78 -2.94
N ILE A 96 36.97 -2.40 -3.70
CA ILE A 96 38.10 -1.60 -3.23
C ILE A 96 38.18 -0.39 -4.14
N ASN A 97 37.74 0.76 -3.63
CA ASN A 97 37.73 2.02 -4.38
C ASN A 97 38.44 3.16 -3.64
N ARG A 98 38.78 3.02 -2.35
CA ARG A 98 39.53 4.01 -1.55
C ARG A 98 38.82 5.36 -1.41
N ILE A 99 37.50 5.38 -1.58
CA ILE A 99 36.66 6.59 -1.48
C ILE A 99 35.80 6.52 -0.22
N ASP A 100 35.02 5.45 -0.08
CA ASP A 100 34.02 5.23 0.97
C ASP A 100 34.31 3.98 1.83
N ASP A 101 35.56 3.51 1.83
CA ASP A 101 35.96 2.26 2.49
C ASP A 101 35.51 2.19 3.97
N SER A 102 35.66 3.29 4.73
CA SER A 102 35.26 3.32 6.15
C SER A 102 33.75 3.15 6.35
N GLU A 103 32.93 3.81 5.54
CA GLU A 103 31.47 3.71 5.62
C GLU A 103 31.01 2.31 5.20
N ARG A 104 31.56 1.83 4.10
CA ARG A 104 31.25 0.49 3.56
C ARG A 104 31.64 -0.63 4.54
N TYR A 105 32.75 -0.50 5.26
CA TYR A 105 33.13 -1.47 6.29
C TYR A 105 32.18 -1.47 7.49
N GLU A 106 31.65 -0.31 7.89
CA GLU A 106 30.62 -0.23 8.92
C GLU A 106 29.31 -0.88 8.48
N GLU A 107 28.90 -0.69 7.22
CA GLU A 107 27.74 -1.40 6.67
C GLU A 107 27.93 -2.93 6.70
N ILE A 108 29.12 -3.41 6.32
CA ILE A 108 29.46 -4.84 6.37
C ILE A 108 29.42 -5.35 7.82
N ARG A 109 29.91 -4.55 8.79
CA ARG A 109 29.86 -4.90 10.22
C ARG A 109 28.43 -5.07 10.71
N LEU A 110 27.52 -4.19 10.32
CA LEU A 110 26.11 -4.24 10.70
C LEU A 110 25.37 -5.44 10.07
N GLN A 111 25.79 -5.86 8.88
CA GLN A 111 25.19 -6.99 8.15
C GLN A 111 25.80 -8.35 8.51
N SER A 112 26.91 -8.36 9.25
CA SER A 112 27.68 -9.57 9.56
C SER A 112 27.47 -10.05 10.99
N GLY A 113 27.49 -11.37 11.17
CA GLY A 113 27.74 -11.94 12.48
C GLY A 113 29.18 -11.65 12.96
N LYS A 114 29.39 -11.63 14.27
CA LYS A 114 30.67 -11.28 14.91
C LYS A 114 31.88 -12.01 14.30
N ASN A 115 31.81 -13.33 14.15
CA ASN A 115 32.91 -14.13 13.60
C ASN A 115 33.30 -13.73 12.15
N VAL A 116 32.30 -13.41 11.33
CA VAL A 116 32.49 -13.02 9.92
C VAL A 116 33.14 -11.64 9.85
N TRP A 117 32.64 -10.71 10.68
CA TRP A 117 33.23 -9.39 10.82
C TRP A 117 34.67 -9.45 11.32
N ASP A 118 34.95 -10.21 12.37
CA ASP A 118 36.28 -10.33 12.95
C ASP A 118 37.27 -10.85 11.89
N THR A 119 36.87 -11.86 11.11
CA THR A 119 37.67 -12.38 10.00
C THR A 119 37.96 -11.32 8.94
N PHE A 120 36.95 -10.58 8.50
CA PHE A 120 37.11 -9.53 7.50
C PHE A 120 37.96 -8.36 8.02
N SER A 121 37.71 -7.90 9.25
CA SER A 121 38.46 -6.79 9.85
C SER A 121 39.94 -7.14 10.05
N ASN A 122 40.26 -8.39 10.39
CA ASN A 122 41.63 -8.88 10.48
C ASN A 122 42.32 -8.90 9.10
N LEU A 123 41.59 -9.30 8.05
CA LEU A 123 42.09 -9.26 6.67
C LEU A 123 42.42 -7.82 6.26
N VAL A 124 41.52 -6.87 6.54
CA VAL A 124 41.71 -5.46 6.20
C VAL A 124 42.90 -4.84 6.93
N ARG A 125 43.08 -5.16 8.23
CA ARG A 125 44.16 -4.64 9.09
C ARG A 125 45.51 -5.31 8.90
N ALA A 126 45.60 -6.35 8.08
CA ALA A 126 46.86 -7.08 7.89
C ALA A 126 47.92 -6.17 7.24
N PRO A 127 49.21 -6.28 7.65
CA PRO A 127 50.27 -5.37 7.19
C PRO A 127 50.57 -5.43 5.68
N ASN A 128 50.13 -6.48 4.98
CA ASN A 128 50.23 -6.62 3.52
C ASN A 128 48.84 -6.78 2.87
N SER A 129 47.81 -6.19 3.49
CA SER A 129 46.45 -6.29 3.00
C SER A 129 46.26 -5.50 1.72
N ILE A 130 45.54 -6.06 0.74
CA ILE A 130 45.11 -5.33 -0.47
C ILE A 130 44.19 -4.14 -0.16
N TYR A 131 43.65 -4.09 1.06
CA TYR A 131 42.76 -3.06 1.56
C TYR A 131 43.50 -1.91 2.26
N THR A 132 44.78 -2.08 2.59
CA THR A 132 45.62 -1.03 3.20
C THR A 132 46.51 -0.41 2.12
N THR A 133 46.74 0.91 2.19
CA THR A 133 47.66 1.64 1.30
C THR A 133 48.93 2.00 2.04
#